data_AF-A0A955AW84-F1
#
_entry.id   AF-A0A955AW84-F1
#
_cell.length_a   1.000
_cell.length_b   1.000
_cell.length_c   1.000
_cell.angle_alpha   90.00
_cell.angle_beta   90.00
_cell.angle_gamma   90.00
#
_symmetry.space_group_name_H-M   'P 1'
#
loop_
_entity.id
_entity.type
_entity.pdbx_description
1 polymer ?
#
loop_
_entity_poly.entity_id
_entity_poly.type
_entity_poly.pdbx_seq_one_letter_code
_entity_poly.pdbx_strand_id
1 'polypeptide(L)'
;FWSICRKISRLIADVEEVPEELQGLDRVLSDTYFCNFSLFQSMPDSWAIKQLFPVMPIHRLTDEPTRHAVLGDITCDSDGKIEHFIDRRDVRRTLLLHPYDSSPYYLGAFLLGAYQEILGDLHNLFGDTNAVHVDLNDEGEVVLQSIVKGDTVNEVLDYVEFDRGQLITRLQNAVEEAVQRGRLDHESAGRLLEFYEAGLNGYTYLEEPREA
;
A
#
# COMPACT_ATOMS: atom_id res chain seq x y z
N PHE A 1 18.02 -13.02 -21.72
CA PHE A 1 17.55 -13.71 -20.50
C PHE A 1 16.02 -13.78 -20.44
N TRP A 2 15.31 -12.69 -20.11
CA TRP A 2 13.84 -12.67 -19.90
C TRP A 2 12.99 -13.30 -21.01
N SER A 3 13.32 -13.05 -22.28
CA SER A 3 12.63 -13.67 -23.43
C SER A 3 12.73 -15.21 -23.42
N ILE A 4 13.88 -15.75 -23.00
CA ILE A 4 14.11 -17.19 -22.87
C ILE A 4 13.27 -17.75 -21.72
N CYS A 5 13.29 -17.12 -20.55
CA CYS A 5 12.47 -17.51 -19.40
C CYS A 5 10.98 -17.56 -19.75
N ARG A 6 10.45 -16.55 -20.43
CA ARG A 6 9.05 -16.53 -20.90
C ARG A 6 8.75 -17.66 -21.90
N LYS A 7 9.70 -17.97 -22.79
CA LYS A 7 9.55 -19.08 -23.73
C LYS A 7 9.52 -20.42 -22.99
N ILE A 8 10.40 -20.62 -22.00
CA ILE A 8 10.43 -21.83 -21.17
C ILE A 8 9.11 -21.98 -20.39
N SER A 9 8.63 -20.91 -19.74
CA SER A 9 7.37 -20.91 -19.00
C SER A 9 6.19 -21.38 -19.85
N ARG A 10 6.10 -20.97 -21.12
CA ARG A 10 5.07 -21.46 -22.07
C ARG A 10 5.23 -22.93 -22.45
N LEU A 11 6.46 -23.45 -22.50
CA LEU A 11 6.74 -24.84 -22.89
C LEU A 11 6.45 -25.82 -21.74
N ILE A 12 6.62 -25.39 -20.49
CA ILE A 12 6.42 -26.24 -19.31
C ILE A 12 4.98 -26.23 -18.79
N ALA A 13 4.12 -25.32 -19.28
CA ALA A 13 2.73 -25.20 -18.83
C ALA A 13 1.90 -26.48 -19.02
N ASP A 14 2.21 -27.27 -20.06
CA ASP A 14 1.50 -28.50 -20.41
C ASP A 14 2.27 -29.78 -20.05
N VAL A 15 3.38 -29.66 -19.30
CA VAL A 15 4.22 -30.79 -18.92
C VAL A 15 3.74 -31.36 -17.58
N GLU A 16 3.60 -32.68 -17.51
CA GLU A 16 3.05 -33.38 -16.33
C GLU A 16 3.93 -33.22 -15.07
N GLU A 17 5.24 -33.11 -15.24
CA GLU A 17 6.20 -32.89 -14.16
C GLU A 17 7.23 -31.83 -14.54
N VAL A 18 7.26 -30.72 -13.81
CA VAL A 18 8.19 -29.60 -14.05
C VAL A 18 9.52 -29.90 -13.34
N PRO A 19 10.66 -29.86 -14.05
CA PRO A 19 11.99 -30.03 -13.46
C PRO A 19 12.23 -29.07 -12.29
N GLU A 20 12.93 -29.53 -11.26
CA GLU A 20 13.17 -28.77 -10.02
C GLU A 20 13.80 -27.39 -10.30
N GLU A 21 14.72 -27.32 -11.27
CA GLU A 21 15.40 -26.07 -11.67
C GLU A 21 14.45 -25.03 -12.27
N LEU A 22 13.28 -25.46 -12.75
CA LEU A 22 12.27 -24.61 -13.39
C LEU A 22 11.09 -24.28 -12.48
N GLN A 23 10.96 -24.93 -11.32
CA GLN A 23 9.87 -24.66 -10.37
C GLN A 23 9.88 -23.22 -9.83
N GLY A 24 11.04 -22.56 -9.81
CA GLY A 24 11.17 -21.15 -9.40
C GLY A 24 10.82 -20.11 -10.47
N LEU A 25 10.49 -20.54 -11.69
CA LEU A 25 10.37 -19.65 -12.84
C LEU A 25 9.23 -18.62 -12.70
N ASP A 26 8.12 -19.00 -12.06
CA ASP A 26 6.99 -18.11 -11.82
C ASP A 26 7.36 -16.95 -10.90
N ARG A 27 8.20 -17.19 -9.88
CA ARG A 27 8.74 -16.12 -9.02
C ARG A 27 9.69 -15.21 -9.79
N VAL A 28 10.51 -15.78 -10.68
CA VAL A 28 11.43 -14.97 -11.49
C VAL A 28 10.67 -14.08 -12.47
N LEU A 29 9.56 -14.57 -13.01
CA LEU A 29 8.72 -13.84 -13.97
C LEU A 29 7.57 -13.07 -13.33
N SER A 30 7.44 -13.09 -11.99
CA SER A 30 6.32 -12.45 -11.31
C SER A 30 6.38 -10.94 -11.43
N ASP A 31 5.21 -10.34 -11.58
CA ASP A 31 5.06 -8.90 -11.47
C ASP A 31 5.15 -8.47 -10.00
N THR A 32 5.44 -7.20 -9.75
CA THR A 32 5.29 -6.58 -8.43
C THR A 32 4.08 -5.65 -8.48
N TYR A 33 3.07 -5.95 -7.66
CA TYR A 33 1.91 -5.08 -7.49
C TYR A 33 2.18 -4.22 -6.26
N PHE A 34 2.33 -2.91 -6.47
CA PHE A 34 2.47 -1.96 -5.37
C PHE A 34 1.11 -1.62 -4.79
N CYS A 35 0.95 -1.88 -3.51
CA CYS A 35 -0.28 -1.67 -2.77
C CYS A 35 -0.12 -0.44 -1.87
N ASN A 36 -1.11 0.44 -1.86
CA ASN A 36 -1.11 1.66 -1.05
C ASN A 36 -1.40 1.35 0.43
N PHE A 37 -0.43 0.73 1.11
CA PHE A 37 -0.44 0.42 2.53
C PHE A 37 1.01 0.34 3.05
N SER A 38 1.20 0.16 4.36
CA SER A 38 2.49 -0.16 4.98
C SER A 38 2.40 -1.55 5.61
N LEU A 39 3.32 -2.45 5.24
CA LEU A 39 3.38 -3.80 5.80
C LEU A 39 3.67 -3.74 7.30
N PHE A 40 4.55 -2.84 7.71
CA PHE A 40 5.00 -2.66 9.09
C PHE A 40 3.89 -2.11 10.00
N GLN A 41 3.02 -1.26 9.44
CA GLN A 41 1.88 -0.69 10.16
C GLN A 41 0.71 -1.69 10.25
N SER A 42 0.31 -2.31 9.14
CA SER A 42 -0.95 -3.07 9.07
C SER A 42 -0.78 -4.59 9.22
N MET A 43 0.41 -5.14 9.00
CA MET A 43 0.68 -6.58 9.01
C MET A 43 2.06 -6.91 9.62
N PRO A 44 2.42 -6.39 10.80
CA PRO A 44 3.76 -6.51 11.37
C PRO A 44 4.24 -7.96 11.54
N ASP A 45 3.34 -8.91 11.86
CA ASP A 45 3.73 -10.31 12.02
C ASP A 45 4.16 -10.98 10.70
N SER A 46 3.66 -10.49 9.56
CA SER A 46 4.10 -10.95 8.23
C SER A 46 5.59 -10.67 8.04
N TRP A 47 6.03 -9.48 8.47
CA TRP A 47 7.43 -9.10 8.44
C TRP A 47 8.25 -9.82 9.51
N ALA A 48 7.82 -9.74 10.78
CA ALA A 48 8.61 -10.14 11.95
C ALA A 48 8.75 -11.66 12.10
N ILE A 49 7.66 -12.41 11.93
CA ILE A 49 7.62 -13.86 12.20
C ILE A 49 7.17 -14.69 10.99
N LYS A 50 7.06 -14.07 9.81
CA LYS A 50 6.63 -14.71 8.55
C LYS A 50 5.24 -15.33 8.65
N GLN A 51 4.36 -14.71 9.42
CA GLN A 51 2.96 -15.11 9.50
C GLN A 51 2.29 -14.98 8.14
N LEU A 52 1.52 -16.00 7.76
CA LEU A 52 0.79 -16.01 6.49
C LEU A 52 -0.62 -15.48 6.72
N PHE A 53 -1.01 -14.49 5.92
CA PHE A 53 -2.37 -13.97 5.88
C PHE A 53 -3.01 -14.29 4.52
N PRO A 54 -4.30 -14.69 4.47
CA PRO A 54 -5.01 -14.78 3.21
C PRO A 54 -5.09 -13.40 2.57
N VAL A 55 -4.65 -13.29 1.33
CA VAL A 55 -4.77 -12.07 0.52
C VAL A 55 -5.37 -12.44 -0.82
N MET A 56 -6.39 -11.70 -1.26
CA MET A 56 -7.05 -11.91 -2.55
C MET A 56 -7.70 -10.62 -3.08
N PRO A 57 -7.96 -10.52 -4.39
CA PRO A 57 -8.85 -9.49 -4.93
C PRO A 57 -10.22 -9.56 -4.25
N ILE A 58 -10.84 -8.41 -3.99
CA ILE A 58 -12.22 -8.33 -3.45
C ILE A 58 -13.25 -7.95 -4.52
N HIS A 59 -12.82 -7.96 -5.79
CA HIS A 59 -13.63 -7.66 -6.96
C HIS A 59 -13.10 -8.49 -8.14
N ARG A 60 -13.86 -8.51 -9.25
CA ARG A 60 -13.56 -9.34 -10.44
C ARG A 60 -13.44 -10.84 -10.13
N LEU A 61 -14.16 -11.34 -9.13
CA LEU A 61 -14.07 -12.72 -8.65
C LEU A 61 -14.59 -13.77 -9.66
N THR A 62 -15.28 -13.33 -10.70
CA THR A 62 -15.77 -14.18 -11.81
C THR A 62 -14.75 -14.31 -12.94
N ASP A 63 -13.72 -13.46 -12.96
CA ASP A 63 -12.67 -13.50 -13.96
C ASP A 63 -11.52 -14.35 -13.43
N GLU A 64 -10.87 -15.11 -14.32
CA GLU A 64 -9.71 -15.91 -13.92
C GLU A 64 -8.46 -15.03 -13.81
N PRO A 65 -7.76 -14.98 -12.65
CA PRO A 65 -6.50 -14.29 -12.52
C PRO A 65 -5.37 -15.06 -13.23
N THR A 66 -4.56 -14.36 -14.02
CA THR A 66 -3.56 -14.98 -14.93
C THR A 66 -2.13 -14.48 -14.70
N ARG A 67 -1.92 -13.52 -13.80
CA ARG A 67 -0.61 -12.92 -13.53
C ARG A 67 -0.07 -13.42 -12.20
N HIS A 68 1.09 -14.06 -12.23
CA HIS A 68 1.85 -14.30 -11.02
C HIS A 68 2.40 -12.98 -10.50
N ALA A 69 2.16 -12.69 -9.23
CA ALA A 69 2.55 -11.45 -8.59
C ALA A 69 3.12 -11.68 -7.19
N VAL A 70 4.01 -10.77 -6.78
CA VAL A 70 4.31 -10.48 -5.38
C VAL A 70 3.72 -9.11 -5.04
N LEU A 71 3.43 -8.87 -3.77
CA LEU A 71 2.91 -7.59 -3.32
C LEU A 71 4.05 -6.78 -2.70
N GLY A 72 4.23 -5.56 -3.19
CA GLY A 72 5.06 -4.56 -2.52
C GLY A 72 4.17 -3.55 -1.81
N ASP A 73 4.59 -3.08 -0.65
CA ASP A 73 3.99 -1.92 -0.02
C ASP A 73 4.61 -0.62 -0.61
N ILE A 74 4.21 0.55 -0.12
CA ILE A 74 4.72 1.85 -0.59
C ILE A 74 5.87 2.40 0.27
N THR A 75 6.42 1.58 1.16
CA THR A 75 7.59 1.99 1.96
C THR A 75 8.86 1.98 1.10
N CYS A 76 9.89 2.63 1.60
CA CYS A 76 11.21 2.65 0.96
C CYS A 76 12.03 1.41 1.33
N ASP A 77 11.52 0.54 2.20
CA ASP A 77 12.22 -0.65 2.67
C ASP A 77 11.94 -1.84 1.74
N SER A 78 13.00 -2.54 1.34
CA SER A 78 12.88 -3.75 0.52
C SER A 78 12.18 -4.91 1.24
N ASP A 79 12.07 -4.86 2.57
CA ASP A 79 11.32 -5.82 3.39
C ASP A 79 9.81 -5.54 3.38
N GLY A 80 9.36 -4.37 2.89
CA GLY A 80 7.97 -3.98 2.67
C GLY A 80 7.32 -4.77 1.53
N LYS A 81 7.31 -6.11 1.61
CA LYS A 81 6.77 -6.99 0.58
C LYS A 81 6.20 -8.29 1.13
N ILE A 82 5.21 -8.81 0.43
CA ILE A 82 4.62 -10.13 0.66
C ILE A 82 5.01 -11.03 -0.52
N GLU A 83 5.87 -12.01 -0.24
CA GLU A 83 6.34 -12.99 -1.22
C GLU A 83 6.01 -14.45 -0.84
N HIS A 84 5.23 -14.64 0.22
CA HIS A 84 4.76 -15.95 0.69
C HIS A 84 3.24 -15.90 0.87
N PHE A 85 2.54 -16.85 0.25
CA PHE A 85 1.07 -16.90 0.20
C PHE A 85 0.56 -18.30 0.56
N ILE A 86 -0.66 -18.36 1.06
CA ILE A 86 -1.33 -19.60 1.47
C ILE A 86 -1.69 -20.46 0.24
N ASP A 87 -1.37 -21.76 0.27
CA ASP A 87 -1.90 -22.75 -0.66
C ASP A 87 -2.23 -24.07 0.07
N ARG A 88 -2.99 -24.95 -0.59
CA ARG A 88 -3.57 -26.18 -0.02
C ARG A 88 -2.53 -27.22 0.43
N ARG A 89 -1.34 -27.20 -0.16
CA ARG A 89 -0.30 -28.22 0.05
C ARG A 89 0.98 -27.65 0.65
N ASP A 90 1.33 -26.42 0.32
CA ASP A 90 2.55 -25.76 0.78
C ASP A 90 2.41 -24.22 0.67
N VAL A 91 3.44 -23.46 0.99
CA VAL A 91 3.50 -22.00 0.83
C VAL A 91 3.86 -21.64 -0.61
N ARG A 92 3.00 -20.88 -1.28
CA ARG A 92 3.30 -20.32 -2.61
C ARG A 92 4.19 -19.10 -2.52
N ARG A 93 5.02 -18.92 -3.55
CA ARG A 93 5.93 -17.75 -3.66
C ARG A 93 5.35 -16.60 -4.49
N THR A 94 4.15 -16.78 -5.03
CA THR A 94 3.42 -15.79 -5.83
C THR A 94 1.92 -15.95 -5.60
N LEU A 95 1.17 -14.86 -5.82
CA LEU A 95 -0.29 -14.80 -5.85
C LEU A 95 -0.74 -14.61 -7.30
N LEU A 96 -1.79 -15.31 -7.72
CA LEU A 96 -2.42 -15.05 -9.02
C LEU A 96 -3.34 -13.83 -8.92
N LEU A 97 -3.09 -12.83 -9.75
CA LEU A 97 -3.88 -11.60 -9.87
C LEU A 97 -4.37 -11.38 -11.31
N HIS A 98 -5.36 -10.50 -11.45
CA HIS A 98 -5.82 -10.03 -12.75
C HIS A 98 -4.78 -9.07 -13.34
N PRO A 99 -4.58 -9.07 -14.67
CA PRO A 99 -3.75 -8.05 -15.31
C PRO A 99 -4.21 -6.64 -14.94
N TYR A 100 -3.28 -5.81 -14.47
CA TYR A 100 -3.55 -4.41 -14.20
C TYR A 100 -3.81 -3.64 -15.49
N ASP A 101 -4.96 -2.97 -15.57
CA ASP A 101 -5.48 -2.24 -16.73
C ASP A 101 -5.68 -0.75 -16.42
N SER A 102 -4.99 -0.24 -15.39
CA SER A 102 -5.13 1.12 -14.85
C SER A 102 -6.48 1.44 -14.20
N SER A 103 -7.39 0.46 -14.07
CA SER A 103 -8.59 0.63 -13.26
C SER A 103 -8.32 0.40 -11.76
N PRO A 104 -9.17 0.90 -10.86
CA PRO A 104 -9.04 0.63 -9.43
C PRO A 104 -8.98 -0.86 -9.13
N TYR A 105 -7.95 -1.28 -8.40
CA TYR A 105 -7.69 -2.68 -8.12
C TYR A 105 -7.49 -2.93 -6.62
N TYR A 106 -8.57 -3.35 -5.95
CA TYR A 106 -8.59 -3.59 -4.52
C TYR A 106 -8.23 -5.02 -4.13
N LEU A 107 -7.37 -5.14 -3.13
CA LEU A 107 -7.04 -6.39 -2.45
C LEU A 107 -7.58 -6.34 -1.02
N GLY A 108 -8.01 -7.49 -0.52
CA GLY A 108 -8.34 -7.70 0.88
C GLY A 108 -7.31 -8.62 1.52
N ALA A 109 -6.80 -8.22 2.69
CA ALA A 109 -6.04 -9.08 3.58
C ALA A 109 -6.95 -9.48 4.76
N PHE A 110 -6.94 -10.77 5.10
CA PHE A 110 -7.89 -11.33 6.06
C PHE A 110 -7.16 -11.92 7.28
N LEU A 111 -7.92 -12.17 8.35
CA LEU A 111 -7.42 -12.73 9.60
C LEU A 111 -6.41 -11.83 10.33
N LEU A 112 -6.52 -10.51 10.15
CA LEU A 112 -5.68 -9.49 10.80
C LEU A 112 -6.16 -9.07 12.20
N GLY A 113 -7.32 -9.56 12.66
CA GLY A 113 -7.98 -9.06 13.87
C GLY A 113 -7.29 -9.38 15.21
N ALA A 114 -6.12 -10.04 15.20
CA ALA A 114 -5.35 -10.34 16.41
C ALA A 114 -3.92 -9.82 16.26
N TYR A 115 -3.44 -9.11 17.29
CA TYR A 115 -2.10 -8.50 17.40
C TYR A 115 -1.80 -7.37 16.41
N GLN A 116 -2.27 -7.41 15.16
CA GLN A 116 -1.76 -6.55 14.09
C GLN A 116 -1.97 -5.06 14.36
N GLU A 117 -3.17 -4.67 14.82
CA GLU A 117 -3.51 -3.27 15.05
C GLU A 117 -2.62 -2.59 16.10
N ILE A 118 -2.27 -3.29 17.19
CA ILE A 118 -1.52 -2.69 18.30
C ILE A 118 0.00 -2.81 18.15
N LEU A 119 0.46 -3.71 17.28
CA LEU A 119 1.89 -3.95 17.04
C LEU A 119 2.44 -3.14 15.85
N GLY A 120 1.58 -2.45 15.10
CA GLY A 120 1.98 -1.61 13.98
C GLY A 120 2.98 -0.53 14.38
N ASP A 121 3.93 -0.21 13.49
CA ASP A 121 4.87 0.88 13.66
C ASP A 121 4.76 1.94 12.56
N LEU A 122 5.25 3.15 12.89
CA LEU A 122 5.25 4.32 12.01
C LEU A 122 6.41 4.28 11.01
N HIS A 123 6.71 3.14 10.40
CA HIS A 123 7.77 3.05 9.39
C HIS A 123 7.50 4.05 8.25
N ASN A 124 8.51 4.84 7.88
CA ASN A 124 8.37 5.94 6.92
C ASN A 124 7.31 7.01 7.30
N LEU A 125 6.91 7.07 8.57
CA LEU A 125 5.85 7.96 9.07
C LEU A 125 4.47 7.69 8.43
N PHE A 126 4.24 6.45 7.96
CA PHE A 126 2.88 6.01 7.65
C PHE A 126 2.16 5.69 8.97
N GLY A 127 1.08 6.41 9.25
CA GLY A 127 0.32 6.25 10.48
C GLY A 127 -0.81 5.23 10.39
N ASP A 128 -1.65 5.23 11.42
CA ASP A 128 -2.81 4.37 11.53
C ASP A 128 -3.70 4.48 10.30
N THR A 129 -4.28 3.35 9.88
CA THR A 129 -5.21 3.33 8.76
C THR A 129 -6.62 3.70 9.20
N ASN A 130 -7.44 4.23 8.28
CA ASN A 130 -8.87 4.35 8.53
C ASN A 130 -9.49 2.99 8.92
N ALA A 131 -10.25 2.96 10.01
CA ALA A 131 -10.96 1.78 10.47
C ALA A 131 -12.47 2.03 10.50
N VAL A 132 -13.25 1.07 10.01
CA VAL A 132 -14.72 1.18 9.94
C VAL A 132 -15.35 -0.04 10.58
N HIS A 133 -16.26 0.18 11.52
CA HIS A 133 -17.10 -0.88 12.08
C HIS A 133 -18.34 -1.04 11.21
N VAL A 134 -18.48 -2.23 10.61
CA VAL A 134 -19.58 -2.58 9.72
C VAL A 134 -20.46 -3.62 10.41
N ASP A 135 -21.77 -3.39 10.41
CA ASP A 135 -22.77 -4.26 11.02
C ASP A 135 -23.91 -4.54 10.03
N LEU A 136 -24.75 -5.53 10.34
CA LEU A 136 -25.98 -5.83 9.62
C LEU A 136 -27.16 -5.53 10.54
N ASN A 137 -28.11 -4.73 10.08
CA ASN A 137 -29.35 -4.51 10.83
C ASN A 137 -30.26 -5.75 10.78
N ASP A 138 -31.38 -5.70 11.50
CA ASP A 138 -32.36 -6.79 11.56
C ASP A 138 -32.96 -7.14 10.18
N GLU A 139 -32.87 -6.25 9.20
CA GLU A 139 -33.32 -6.43 7.82
C GLU A 139 -32.22 -6.96 6.88
N GLY A 140 -31.00 -7.13 7.40
CA GLY A 140 -29.82 -7.59 6.66
C GLY A 140 -29.14 -6.50 5.83
N GLU A 141 -29.46 -5.23 6.06
CA GLU A 141 -28.80 -4.09 5.40
C GLU A 141 -27.48 -3.74 6.10
N VAL A 142 -26.50 -3.32 5.31
CA VAL A 142 -25.18 -2.90 5.79
C VAL A 142 -25.26 -1.54 6.47
N VAL A 143 -24.83 -1.46 7.72
CA VAL A 143 -24.77 -0.23 8.52
C VAL A 143 -23.33 0.04 8.94
N LEU A 144 -22.88 1.28 8.74
CA LEU A 144 -21.59 1.74 9.26
C LEU A 144 -21.80 2.33 10.65
N GLN A 145 -21.38 1.60 11.69
CA GLN A 145 -21.58 1.99 13.09
C GLN A 145 -20.66 3.14 13.50
N SER A 146 -19.38 3.04 13.13
CA SER A 146 -18.38 4.05 13.46
C SER A 146 -17.24 4.06 12.46
N ILE A 147 -16.69 5.26 12.24
CA ILE A 147 -15.51 5.49 11.42
C ILE A 147 -14.45 6.12 12.32
N VAL A 148 -13.32 5.44 12.46
CA VAL A 148 -12.10 5.97 13.05
C VAL A 148 -11.22 6.41 11.90
N LYS A 149 -10.88 7.71 11.88
CA LYS A 149 -9.98 8.23 10.86
C LYS A 149 -8.56 7.79 11.20
N GLY A 150 -7.82 7.38 10.18
CA GLY A 150 -6.40 7.17 10.30
C GLY A 150 -5.63 8.49 10.39
N ASP A 151 -4.33 8.38 10.62
CA ASP A 151 -3.51 9.53 10.96
C ASP A 151 -3.24 10.45 9.76
N THR A 152 -3.17 11.73 10.06
CA THR A 152 -2.68 12.76 9.17
C THR A 152 -1.17 12.91 9.28
N VAL A 153 -0.54 13.52 8.26
CA VAL A 153 0.89 13.87 8.30
C VAL A 153 1.21 14.72 9.54
N ASN A 154 0.31 15.62 9.92
CA ASN A 154 0.45 16.45 11.10
C ASN A 154 0.50 15.63 12.41
N GLU A 155 -0.37 14.63 12.56
CA GLU A 155 -0.42 13.79 13.77
C GLU A 155 0.85 12.95 13.90
N VAL A 156 1.33 12.37 12.80
CA VAL A 156 2.59 11.60 12.83
C VAL A 156 3.81 12.50 13.06
N LEU A 157 3.82 13.72 12.54
CA LEU A 157 4.89 14.69 12.82
C LEU A 157 4.90 15.15 14.28
N ASP A 158 3.72 15.33 14.89
CA ASP A 158 3.58 15.66 16.31
C ASP A 158 4.19 14.54 17.18
N TYR A 159 3.98 13.27 16.81
CA TYR A 159 4.58 12.11 17.49
C TYR A 159 6.11 12.15 17.52
N VAL A 160 6.75 12.69 16.48
CA VAL A 160 8.20 12.90 16.41
C VAL A 160 8.64 14.31 16.83
N GLU A 161 7.81 14.99 17.64
CA GLU A 161 8.07 16.27 18.30
C GLU A 161 8.19 17.47 17.35
N PHE A 162 7.53 17.42 16.19
CA PHE A 162 7.41 18.56 15.28
C PHE A 162 6.08 19.29 15.48
N ASP A 163 6.17 20.53 15.96
CA ASP A 163 5.00 21.40 16.09
C ASP A 163 4.56 21.98 14.73
N ARG A 164 3.28 21.79 14.42
CA ARG A 164 2.61 22.33 13.24
C ARG A 164 2.78 23.83 13.08
N GLY A 165 2.56 24.59 14.16
CA GLY A 165 2.57 26.05 14.12
C GLY A 165 3.95 26.59 13.73
N GLN A 166 4.99 25.98 14.31
CA GLN A 166 6.38 26.26 13.98
C GLN A 166 6.73 25.90 12.53
N LEU A 167 6.27 24.75 12.03
CA LEU A 167 6.47 24.34 10.63
C LEU A 167 5.86 25.36 9.65
N ILE A 168 4.61 25.73 9.87
CA ILE A 168 3.90 26.72 9.04
C ILE A 168 4.60 28.07 9.09
N THR A 169 4.95 28.55 10.29
CA THR A 169 5.63 29.84 10.47
C THR A 169 7.00 29.87 9.77
N ARG A 170 7.76 28.77 9.83
CA ARG A 170 9.05 28.65 9.13
C ARG A 170 8.87 28.72 7.62
N LEU A 171 7.86 28.05 7.07
CA LEU A 171 7.58 28.11 5.63
C LEU A 171 7.13 29.52 5.22
N GLN A 172 6.22 30.14 5.98
CA GLN A 172 5.76 31.51 5.72
C GLN A 172 6.92 32.50 5.64
N ASN A 173 7.83 32.48 6.61
CA ASN A 173 9.02 33.33 6.60
C ASN A 173 9.91 33.08 5.36
N ALA A 174 10.12 31.81 4.98
CA ALA A 174 10.92 31.47 3.80
C ALA A 174 10.24 31.91 2.49
N VAL A 175 8.92 31.81 2.40
CA VAL A 175 8.12 32.28 1.26
C VAL A 175 8.17 33.80 1.14
N GLU A 176 8.03 34.53 2.24
CA GLU A 176 8.16 36.00 2.26
C GLU A 176 9.53 36.47 1.78
N GLU A 177 10.60 35.83 2.25
CA GLU A 177 11.97 36.11 1.80
C GLU A 177 12.16 35.83 0.30
N ALA A 178 11.56 34.75 -0.21
CA ALA A 178 11.61 34.42 -1.64
C ALA A 178 10.86 35.45 -2.50
N VAL A 179 9.71 35.94 -2.03
CA VAL A 179 8.94 37.01 -2.69
C VAL A 179 9.72 38.33 -2.71
N GLN A 180 10.31 38.73 -1.58
CA GLN A 180 11.13 39.94 -1.50
C GLN A 180 12.35 39.90 -2.45
N ARG A 181 12.90 38.70 -2.69
CA ARG A 181 14.01 38.48 -3.62
C ARG A 181 13.58 38.28 -5.07
N GLY A 182 12.28 38.37 -5.38
CA GLY A 182 11.74 38.18 -6.73
C GLY A 182 11.90 36.76 -7.28
N ARG A 183 12.05 35.75 -6.40
CA ARG A 183 12.12 34.33 -6.81
C ARG A 183 10.74 33.68 -6.92
N LEU A 184 9.74 34.29 -6.30
CA LEU A 184 8.36 33.80 -6.25
C LEU A 184 7.41 35.01 -6.34
N ASP A 185 6.32 34.88 -7.08
CA ASP A 185 5.24 35.88 -7.09
C ASP A 185 4.23 35.61 -5.96
N HIS A 186 3.36 36.59 -5.69
CA HIS A 186 2.38 36.50 -4.60
C HIS A 186 1.33 35.40 -4.83
N GLU A 187 0.97 35.10 -6.07
CA GLU A 187 0.00 34.06 -6.40
C GLU A 187 0.56 32.66 -6.11
N SER A 188 1.78 32.41 -6.57
CA SER A 188 2.50 31.16 -6.34
C SER A 188 2.89 30.98 -4.89
N ALA A 189 3.17 32.07 -4.17
CA ALA A 189 3.35 32.06 -2.72
C ALA A 189 2.08 31.57 -1.99
N GLY A 190 0.91 32.10 -2.34
CA GLY A 190 -0.36 31.66 -1.79
C GLY A 190 -0.61 30.17 -2.06
N ARG A 191 -0.46 29.73 -3.31
CA ARG A 191 -0.62 28.32 -3.68
C ARG A 191 0.33 27.38 -2.93
N LEU A 192 1.57 27.78 -2.72
CA LEU A 192 2.56 26.96 -2.00
C LEU A 192 2.19 26.79 -0.53
N LEU A 193 1.72 27.85 0.13
CA LEU A 193 1.26 27.79 1.52
C LEU A 193 0.01 26.91 1.65
N GLU A 194 -0.98 27.10 0.77
CA GLU A 194 -2.18 26.24 0.74
C GLU A 194 -1.83 24.78 0.49
N PHE A 195 -0.92 24.51 -0.46
CA PHE A 195 -0.45 23.16 -0.75
C PHE A 195 0.24 22.51 0.46
N TYR A 196 1.10 23.25 1.15
CA TYR A 196 1.80 22.74 2.34
C TYR A 196 0.84 22.47 3.49
N GLU A 197 -0.09 23.38 3.77
CA GLU A 197 -1.11 23.18 4.80
C GLU A 197 -2.04 22.02 4.47
N ALA A 198 -2.44 21.87 3.21
CA ALA A 198 -3.21 20.72 2.74
C ALA A 198 -2.43 19.41 2.93
N GLY A 199 -1.13 19.39 2.61
CA GLY A 199 -0.26 18.23 2.81
C GLY A 199 -0.14 17.84 4.28
N LEU A 200 0.02 18.80 5.20
CA LEU A 200 0.05 18.53 6.65
C LEU A 200 -1.28 17.97 7.16
N ASN A 201 -2.41 18.45 6.65
CA ASN A 201 -3.74 17.93 7.01
C ASN A 201 -4.11 16.64 6.26
N GLY A 202 -3.29 16.23 5.28
CA GLY A 202 -3.54 15.08 4.43
C GLY A 202 -3.32 13.78 5.19
N TYR A 203 -3.97 12.73 4.69
CA TYR A 203 -3.75 11.36 5.15
C TYR A 203 -2.31 10.94 4.80
N THR A 204 -1.68 10.08 5.62
CA THR A 204 -0.27 9.71 5.41
C THR A 204 -0.03 8.86 4.16
N TYR A 205 -1.07 8.22 3.62
CA TYR A 205 -0.98 7.33 2.47
C TYR A 205 -1.18 8.08 1.15
N LEU A 206 -0.80 7.45 0.04
CA LEU A 206 -0.79 8.11 -1.26
C LEU A 206 -2.20 8.36 -1.79
N GLU A 207 -2.37 9.47 -2.48
CA GLU A 207 -3.58 9.75 -3.27
C GLU A 207 -3.33 9.37 -4.74
N GLU A 208 -4.39 8.96 -5.45
CA GLU A 208 -4.30 8.87 -6.90
C GLU A 208 -4.00 10.26 -7.48
N PRO A 209 -3.17 10.37 -8.53
CA PRO A 209 -2.96 11.63 -9.20
C PRO A 209 -4.31 12.19 -9.65
N ARG A 210 -4.74 13.33 -9.11
CA ARG A 210 -5.89 14.05 -9.67
C ARG A 210 -5.54 14.41 -11.12
N GLU A 211 -6.37 13.99 -12.07
CA GLU A 211 -6.26 14.49 -13.43
C GLU A 211 -6.33 16.03 -13.39
N ALA A 212 -5.28 16.67 -13.91
CA ALA A 212 -5.12 18.12 -13.94
C ALA A 212 -5.96 18.77 -15.05
#